data_AF-A0A146KF72-F1
#
_entry.id   AF-A0A146KF72-F1
#
_cell.length_a   1.000
_cell.length_b   1.000
_cell.length_c   1.000
_cell.angle_alpha   90.00
_cell.angle_beta   90.00
_cell.angle_gamma   90.00
#
_symmetry.space_group_name_H-M   'P 1'
#
loop_
_entity.id
_entity.type
_entity.pdbx_description
1 polymer ?
#
loop_
_entity_poly.entity_id
_entity_poly.type
_entity_poly.pdbx_seq_one_letter_code
_entity_poly.pdbx_strand_id
1 'polypeptide(L)'
;IQFTKKLENSEEFLSNESYLPQVDLRFKALSLIKQAQDVKIVILGQDPYPNASKACGISFLDNSIKDFRDPKLAPSLRNLIKHLFNANGINFSSISDLKQKMAILPSVQDFFINLSVNCGVLWLNASLTYEKGQQKKHCLFWKPVMQYIFEQLDDPIYVLMGDFAQSYESDIMRRVVKTKHPAATDFLMGDNVFSMIRKLEKPGESVNFIKQRIE
;
A
#
# COMPACT_ATOMS: atom_id res chain seq x y z
N ILE A 1 -11.88 6.41 -12.52
CA ILE A 1 -12.86 5.51 -13.18
C ILE A 1 -13.14 5.93 -14.63
N GLN A 2 -13.49 7.19 -14.94
CA GLN A 2 -13.81 7.61 -16.32
C GLN A 2 -12.68 7.35 -17.33
N PHE A 3 -11.43 7.60 -16.95
CA PHE A 3 -10.26 7.29 -17.80
C PHE A 3 -10.22 5.80 -18.19
N THR A 4 -10.38 4.89 -17.21
CA THR A 4 -10.32 3.44 -17.44
C THR A 4 -11.35 2.94 -18.45
N LYS A 5 -12.55 3.54 -18.48
CA LYS A 5 -13.62 3.19 -19.44
C LYS A 5 -13.26 3.52 -20.90
N LYS A 6 -12.22 4.34 -21.13
CA LYS A 6 -11.73 4.67 -22.48
C LYS A 6 -10.71 3.64 -23.00
N LEU A 7 -10.25 2.72 -22.17
CA LEU A 7 -9.29 1.69 -22.55
C LEU A 7 -9.98 0.54 -23.28
N GLU A 8 -9.27 -0.03 -24.24
CA GLU A 8 -9.66 -1.28 -24.90
C GLU A 8 -9.78 -2.40 -23.85
N ASN A 9 -10.78 -3.28 -24.01
CA ASN A 9 -11.10 -4.37 -23.07
C ASN A 9 -11.48 -3.91 -21.65
N SER A 10 -11.79 -2.63 -21.44
CA SER A 10 -12.10 -2.12 -20.10
C SER A 10 -13.26 -2.86 -19.41
N GLU A 11 -14.27 -3.30 -20.15
CA GLU A 11 -15.39 -4.07 -19.59
C GLU A 11 -14.93 -5.37 -18.91
N GLU A 12 -13.97 -6.10 -19.50
CA GLU A 12 -13.40 -7.30 -18.91
C GLU A 12 -12.78 -6.98 -17.53
N PHE A 13 -11.91 -5.98 -17.47
CA PHE A 13 -11.19 -5.63 -16.23
C PHE A 13 -12.02 -4.84 -15.23
N LEU A 14 -13.16 -4.29 -15.63
CA LEU A 14 -14.06 -3.54 -14.75
C LEU A 14 -15.22 -4.37 -14.21
N SER A 15 -15.69 -5.37 -14.96
CA SER A 15 -16.95 -6.06 -14.64
C SER A 15 -16.80 -7.58 -14.46
N ASN A 16 -15.70 -8.21 -14.89
CA ASN A 16 -15.58 -9.68 -14.80
C ASN A 16 -15.50 -10.17 -13.34
N GLU A 17 -16.56 -10.81 -12.84
CA GLU A 17 -16.67 -11.26 -11.45
C GLU A 17 -15.72 -12.38 -11.06
N SER A 18 -15.10 -13.08 -12.02
CA SER A 18 -14.10 -14.12 -11.71
C SER A 18 -12.77 -13.53 -11.24
N TYR A 19 -12.53 -12.24 -11.52
CA TYR A 19 -11.30 -11.54 -11.14
C TYR A 19 -11.37 -11.04 -9.70
N LEU A 20 -10.24 -11.13 -9.00
CA LEU A 20 -10.10 -10.57 -7.66
C LEU A 20 -9.57 -9.14 -7.71
N PRO A 21 -9.90 -8.26 -6.75
CA PRO A 21 -10.99 -8.43 -5.78
C PRO A 21 -12.36 -8.32 -6.48
N GLN A 22 -13.44 -8.49 -5.70
CA GLN A 22 -14.80 -8.20 -6.16
C GLN A 22 -14.88 -6.83 -6.84
N VAL A 23 -15.79 -6.69 -7.81
CA VAL A 23 -15.88 -5.54 -8.72
C VAL A 23 -15.92 -4.20 -7.98
N ASP A 24 -16.71 -4.13 -6.92
CA ASP A 24 -16.91 -2.95 -6.07
C ASP A 24 -15.65 -2.56 -5.27
N LEU A 25 -14.71 -3.49 -5.08
CA LEU A 25 -13.49 -3.27 -4.31
C LEU A 25 -12.29 -2.82 -5.16
N ARG A 26 -12.34 -2.92 -6.50
CA ARG A 26 -11.18 -2.65 -7.38
C ARG A 26 -10.58 -1.27 -7.21
N PHE A 27 -11.42 -0.27 -6.95
CA PHE A 27 -11.00 1.12 -6.74
C PHE A 27 -11.04 1.52 -5.26
N LYS A 28 -11.10 0.57 -4.32
CA LYS A 28 -11.28 0.84 -2.89
C LYS A 28 -10.20 1.76 -2.33
N ALA A 29 -8.93 1.55 -2.65
CA ALA A 29 -7.85 2.44 -2.20
C ALA A 29 -8.07 3.89 -2.64
N LEU A 30 -8.47 4.10 -3.91
CA LEU A 30 -8.74 5.45 -4.43
C LEU A 30 -9.99 6.07 -3.79
N SER A 31 -11.01 5.27 -3.45
CA SER A 31 -12.24 5.79 -2.83
C SER A 31 -12.05 6.25 -1.38
N LEU A 32 -10.92 5.91 -0.74
CA LEU A 32 -10.59 6.37 0.61
C LEU A 32 -9.94 7.76 0.62
N ILE A 33 -9.50 8.24 -0.55
CA ILE A 33 -8.92 9.57 -0.74
C ILE A 33 -10.01 10.50 -1.29
N LYS A 34 -10.23 11.65 -0.64
CA LYS A 34 -11.25 12.61 -1.08
C LYS A 34 -10.83 13.34 -2.35
N GLN A 35 -9.60 13.85 -2.39
CA GLN A 35 -9.07 14.61 -3.52
C GLN A 35 -7.62 14.22 -3.82
N ALA A 36 -7.19 14.37 -5.07
CA ALA A 36 -5.86 13.94 -5.51
C ALA A 36 -4.73 14.65 -4.76
N GLN A 37 -4.92 15.93 -4.43
CA GLN A 37 -3.97 16.73 -3.64
C GLN A 37 -3.92 16.35 -2.15
N ASP A 38 -4.86 15.55 -1.66
CA ASP A 38 -4.81 15.06 -0.27
C ASP A 38 -3.81 13.90 -0.11
N VAL A 39 -3.32 13.34 -1.23
CA VAL A 39 -2.34 12.25 -1.22
C VAL A 39 -0.96 12.81 -0.89
N LYS A 40 -0.39 12.34 0.22
CA LYS A 40 0.97 12.69 0.68
C LYS A 40 1.97 11.58 0.38
N ILE A 41 1.52 10.33 0.47
CA ILE A 41 2.38 9.15 0.30
C ILE A 41 1.64 8.12 -0.55
N VAL A 42 2.31 7.56 -1.55
CA VAL A 42 1.84 6.41 -2.32
C VAL A 42 2.70 5.20 -1.98
N ILE A 43 2.09 4.15 -1.45
CA ILE A 43 2.75 2.85 -1.23
C ILE A 43 2.31 1.92 -2.36
N LEU A 44 3.24 1.53 -3.22
CA LEU A 44 2.94 0.76 -4.43
C LEU A 44 3.15 -0.76 -4.20
N GLY A 45 2.06 -1.50 -4.22
CA GLY A 45 2.04 -2.96 -4.30
C GLY A 45 1.96 -3.47 -5.74
N GLN A 46 2.04 -4.79 -5.91
CA GLN A 46 2.04 -5.43 -7.22
C GLN A 46 0.62 -5.74 -7.71
N ASP A 47 -0.04 -6.69 -7.05
CA ASP A 47 -1.34 -7.24 -7.41
C ASP A 47 -2.21 -7.53 -6.16
N PRO A 48 -3.53 -7.63 -6.32
CA PRO A 48 -4.42 -8.09 -5.25
C PRO A 48 -4.02 -9.48 -4.75
N TYR A 49 -4.36 -9.79 -3.49
CA TYR A 49 -4.16 -11.14 -2.95
C TYR A 49 -4.86 -12.20 -3.81
N PRO A 50 -4.25 -13.39 -4.00
CA PRO A 50 -4.77 -14.44 -4.87
C PRO A 50 -5.97 -15.21 -4.28
N ASN A 51 -6.53 -14.75 -3.16
CA ASN A 51 -7.63 -15.39 -2.45
C ASN A 51 -8.74 -14.36 -2.20
N ALA A 52 -9.98 -14.73 -2.55
CA ALA A 52 -11.15 -13.85 -2.44
C ALA A 52 -11.39 -13.31 -1.03
N SER A 53 -11.18 -14.12 0.01
CA SER A 53 -11.37 -13.69 1.40
C SER A 53 -10.35 -12.62 1.85
N LYS A 54 -9.23 -12.49 1.13
CA LYS A 54 -8.11 -11.61 1.47
C LYS A 54 -8.07 -10.34 0.64
N ALA A 55 -8.43 -10.44 -0.64
CA ALA A 55 -8.36 -9.34 -1.60
C ALA A 55 -9.44 -8.28 -1.33
N CYS A 56 -9.02 -7.06 -0.96
CA CYS A 56 -9.92 -5.95 -0.63
C CYS A 56 -9.66 -4.65 -1.40
N GLY A 57 -8.78 -4.68 -2.40
CA GLY A 57 -8.47 -3.50 -3.22
C GLY A 57 -7.59 -2.44 -2.54
N ILE A 58 -6.95 -2.79 -1.43
CA ILE A 58 -5.97 -1.97 -0.69
C ILE A 58 -4.66 -2.77 -0.63
N SER A 59 -3.56 -2.21 -1.14
CA SER A 59 -2.26 -2.92 -1.15
C SER A 59 -1.81 -3.26 0.27
N PHE A 60 -1.16 -4.41 0.47
CA PHE A 60 -0.69 -4.93 1.77
C PHE A 60 -1.78 -5.29 2.81
N LEU A 61 -3.05 -4.93 2.61
CA LEU A 61 -4.14 -5.26 3.51
C LEU A 61 -4.71 -6.66 3.18
N ASP A 62 -4.47 -7.63 4.07
CA ASP A 62 -5.16 -8.92 4.05
C ASP A 62 -6.48 -8.80 4.84
N ASN A 63 -7.60 -8.81 4.14
CA ASN A 63 -8.93 -8.59 4.73
C ASN A 63 -9.33 -9.62 5.80
N SER A 64 -8.70 -10.81 5.79
CA SER A 64 -8.94 -11.86 6.78
C SER A 64 -8.24 -11.60 8.12
N ILE A 65 -7.27 -10.69 8.17
CA ILE A 65 -6.50 -10.38 9.37
C ILE A 65 -7.09 -9.14 10.05
N LYS A 66 -7.50 -9.29 11.30
CA LYS A 66 -8.09 -8.19 12.09
C LYS A 66 -7.11 -7.57 13.10
N ASP A 67 -6.09 -8.32 13.49
CA ASP A 67 -5.15 -7.93 14.55
C ASP A 67 -3.69 -8.15 14.11
N PHE A 68 -2.81 -7.20 14.38
CA PHE A 68 -1.38 -7.31 14.05
C PHE A 68 -0.65 -8.42 14.82
N ARG A 69 -1.24 -8.93 15.90
CA ARG A 69 -0.70 -10.04 16.70
C ARG A 69 -1.03 -11.40 16.13
N ASP A 70 -1.88 -11.46 15.10
CA ASP A 70 -2.31 -12.71 14.46
C ASP A 70 -1.09 -13.49 13.93
N PRO A 71 -0.94 -14.79 14.26
CA PRO A 71 0.13 -15.61 13.73
C PRO A 71 0.15 -15.69 12.19
N LYS A 72 -1.01 -15.55 11.54
CA LYS A 72 -1.18 -15.55 10.08
C LYS A 72 -0.82 -14.21 9.42
N LEU A 73 -0.48 -13.17 10.19
CA LEU A 73 -0.01 -11.90 9.64
C LEU A 73 1.17 -12.15 8.69
N ALA A 74 1.09 -11.62 7.47
CA ALA A 74 2.11 -11.82 6.45
C ALA A 74 3.49 -11.30 6.93
N PRO A 75 4.59 -12.01 6.65
CA PRO A 75 5.94 -11.58 7.02
C PRO A 75 6.26 -10.15 6.55
N SER A 76 5.83 -9.78 5.34
CA SER A 76 6.01 -8.45 4.78
C SER A 76 5.41 -7.36 5.67
N LEU A 77 4.14 -7.50 6.05
CA LEU A 77 3.45 -6.53 6.89
C LEU A 77 4.05 -6.50 8.31
N ARG A 78 4.40 -7.68 8.86
CA ARG A 78 5.10 -7.77 10.15
C ARG A 78 6.42 -7.00 10.14
N ASN A 79 7.20 -7.11 9.06
CA ASN A 79 8.48 -6.40 8.94
C ASN A 79 8.30 -4.89 8.72
N LEU A 80 7.25 -4.46 8.00
CA LEU A 80 6.88 -3.05 7.94
C LEU A 80 6.54 -2.49 9.33
N ILE A 81 5.75 -3.20 10.14
CA ILE A 81 5.44 -2.75 11.51
C ILE A 81 6.69 -2.67 12.39
N LYS A 82 7.65 -3.59 12.23
CA LYS A 82 8.95 -3.48 12.92
C LYS A 82 9.72 -2.22 12.52
N HIS A 83 9.83 -1.91 11.22
CA HIS A 83 10.42 -0.65 10.76
C HIS A 83 9.67 0.56 11.32
N LEU A 84 8.33 0.51 11.36
CA LEU A 84 7.51 1.58 11.92
C LEU A 84 7.84 1.82 13.40
N PHE A 85 7.91 0.77 14.20
CA PHE A 85 8.24 0.86 15.62
C PHE A 85 9.65 1.38 15.85
N ASN A 86 10.65 0.84 15.15
CA ASN A 86 12.04 1.29 15.26
C ASN A 86 12.17 2.79 14.90
N ALA A 87 11.49 3.25 13.85
CA ALA A 87 11.51 4.66 13.45
C ALA A 87 10.89 5.59 14.51
N ASN A 88 10.03 5.07 15.38
CA ASN A 88 9.38 5.81 16.46
C ASN A 88 10.02 5.54 17.84
N GLY A 89 11.20 4.92 17.87
CA GLY A 89 11.92 4.62 19.13
C GLY A 89 11.24 3.54 19.98
N ILE A 90 10.32 2.77 19.41
CA ILE A 90 9.65 1.66 20.09
C ILE A 90 10.50 0.40 19.90
N ASN A 91 11.39 0.16 20.85
CA ASN A 91 12.24 -1.03 20.84
C ASN A 91 11.46 -2.25 21.35
N PHE A 92 11.81 -3.42 20.83
CA PHE A 92 11.30 -4.72 21.28
C PHE A 92 12.44 -5.74 21.32
N SER A 93 12.48 -6.57 22.35
CA SER A 93 13.57 -7.54 22.59
C SER A 93 13.22 -8.99 22.25
N SER A 94 11.95 -9.29 22.02
CA SER A 94 11.45 -10.62 21.70
C SER A 94 10.18 -10.59 20.85
N ILE A 95 9.77 -11.75 20.33
CA ILE A 95 8.48 -11.88 19.60
C ILE A 95 7.30 -11.59 20.52
N SER A 96 7.37 -12.01 21.79
CA SER A 96 6.32 -11.74 22.78
C SER A 96 6.19 -10.24 23.05
N ASP A 97 7.32 -9.57 23.25
CA ASP A 97 7.37 -8.11 23.45
C ASP A 97 6.85 -7.36 22.21
N LEU A 98 7.27 -7.75 20.99
CA LEU A 98 6.73 -7.17 19.74
C LEU A 98 5.21 -7.28 19.68
N LYS A 99 4.62 -8.44 20.02
CA LYS A 99 3.17 -8.62 20.06
C LYS A 99 2.49 -7.71 21.09
N GLN A 100 3.12 -7.49 22.24
CA GLN A 100 2.62 -6.53 23.23
C GLN A 100 2.67 -5.10 22.70
N LYS A 101 3.76 -4.69 22.03
CA LYS A 101 3.84 -3.37 21.40
C LYS A 101 2.81 -3.20 20.29
N MET A 102 2.52 -4.24 19.52
CA MET A 102 1.48 -4.22 18.47
C MET A 102 0.07 -3.95 19.02
N ALA A 103 -0.18 -4.16 20.31
CA ALA A 103 -1.49 -3.87 20.92
C ALA A 103 -1.82 -2.37 21.00
N ILE A 104 -0.84 -1.48 20.78
CA ILE A 104 -1.09 -0.03 20.69
C ILE A 104 -1.68 0.39 19.34
N LEU A 105 -1.54 -0.47 18.33
CA LEU A 105 -2.08 -0.21 17.00
C LEU A 105 -3.58 -0.51 17.00
N PRO A 106 -4.37 0.21 16.20
CA PRO A 106 -5.78 -0.14 16.01
C PRO A 106 -5.90 -1.48 15.27
N SER A 107 -7.14 -1.90 14.98
CA SER A 107 -7.36 -3.05 14.11
C SER A 107 -6.59 -2.87 12.79
N VAL A 108 -6.20 -3.98 12.15
CA VAL A 108 -5.45 -3.91 10.88
C VAL A 108 -6.25 -3.12 9.85
N GLN A 109 -7.56 -3.29 9.79
CA GLN A 109 -8.41 -2.57 8.84
C GLN A 109 -8.45 -1.06 9.14
N ASP A 110 -8.66 -0.68 10.40
CA ASP A 110 -8.69 0.73 10.81
C ASP A 110 -7.34 1.39 10.59
N PHE A 111 -6.23 0.68 10.80
CA PHE A 111 -4.88 1.20 10.55
C PHE A 111 -4.73 1.71 9.11
N PHE A 112 -5.12 0.90 8.12
CA PHE A 112 -5.00 1.26 6.71
C PHE A 112 -6.02 2.33 6.32
N ILE A 113 -7.27 2.21 6.77
CA ILE A 113 -8.34 3.16 6.45
C ILE A 113 -8.04 4.54 7.02
N ASN A 114 -7.70 4.64 8.31
CA ASN A 114 -7.39 5.92 8.95
C ASN A 114 -6.16 6.59 8.33
N LEU A 115 -5.11 5.83 7.96
CA LEU A 115 -3.96 6.42 7.26
C LEU A 115 -4.33 6.94 5.87
N SER A 116 -5.26 6.28 5.19
CA SER A 116 -5.77 6.75 3.91
C SER A 116 -6.58 8.04 4.11
N VAL A 117 -7.62 7.97 4.93
CA VAL A 117 -8.62 9.04 5.08
C VAL A 117 -8.07 10.27 5.80
N ASN A 118 -7.30 10.07 6.87
CA ASN A 118 -6.86 11.16 7.76
C ASN A 118 -5.41 11.59 7.51
N CYS A 119 -4.61 10.77 6.83
CA CYS A 119 -3.18 11.04 6.66
C CYS A 119 -2.71 11.07 5.20
N GLY A 120 -3.58 10.81 4.22
CA GLY A 120 -3.21 10.91 2.81
C GLY A 120 -2.28 9.78 2.34
N VAL A 121 -2.33 8.60 2.95
CA VAL A 121 -1.56 7.43 2.50
C VAL A 121 -2.38 6.62 1.51
N LEU A 122 -1.99 6.63 0.24
CA LEU A 122 -2.61 5.83 -0.81
C LEU A 122 -1.92 4.47 -0.95
N TRP A 123 -2.64 3.41 -0.57
CA TRP A 123 -2.20 2.01 -0.64
C TRP A 123 -2.60 1.36 -1.97
N LEU A 124 -1.83 1.63 -3.03
CA LEU A 124 -2.20 1.31 -4.40
C LEU A 124 -1.48 0.05 -4.91
N ASN A 125 -2.19 -0.85 -5.58
CA ASN A 125 -1.54 -1.90 -6.38
C ASN A 125 -1.36 -1.41 -7.82
N ALA A 126 -0.25 -1.77 -8.46
CA ALA A 126 0.01 -1.48 -9.86
C ALA A 126 -0.98 -2.20 -10.81
N SER A 127 -1.49 -3.35 -10.40
CA SER A 127 -2.67 -4.00 -10.98
C SER A 127 -3.84 -3.90 -10.02
N LEU A 128 -5.02 -3.48 -10.48
CA LEU A 128 -6.23 -3.42 -9.63
C LEU A 128 -7.06 -4.70 -9.68
N THR A 129 -6.68 -5.66 -10.53
CA THR A 129 -7.29 -6.98 -10.60
C THR A 129 -6.26 -8.11 -10.63
N TYR A 130 -6.69 -9.32 -10.32
CA TYR A 130 -5.89 -10.52 -10.30
C TYR A 130 -6.65 -11.72 -10.87
N GLU A 131 -5.96 -12.50 -11.70
CA GLU A 131 -6.34 -13.83 -12.13
C GLU A 131 -5.10 -14.74 -12.09
N LYS A 132 -5.27 -15.97 -11.61
CA LYS A 132 -4.17 -16.92 -11.44
C LYS A 132 -3.55 -17.25 -12.80
N GLY A 133 -2.25 -16.98 -12.94
CA GLY A 133 -1.48 -17.26 -14.16
C GLY A 133 -1.59 -16.16 -15.22
N GLN A 134 -2.33 -15.08 -14.97
CA GLN A 134 -2.54 -13.97 -15.91
C GLN A 134 -2.02 -12.63 -15.38
N GLN A 135 -1.13 -12.63 -14.38
CA GLN A 135 -0.65 -11.41 -13.72
C GLN A 135 -0.05 -10.39 -14.69
N LYS A 136 0.69 -10.86 -15.71
CA LYS A 136 1.27 -9.99 -16.74
C LYS A 136 0.19 -9.28 -17.56
N LYS A 137 -0.86 -9.99 -17.98
CA LYS A 137 -2.00 -9.43 -18.73
C LYS A 137 -2.67 -8.30 -17.94
N HIS A 138 -2.92 -8.54 -16.66
CA HIS A 138 -3.56 -7.56 -15.78
C HIS A 138 -2.67 -6.34 -15.54
N CYS A 139 -1.38 -6.55 -15.25
CA CYS A 139 -0.42 -5.46 -15.09
C CYS A 139 -0.35 -4.57 -16.34
N LEU A 140 -0.33 -5.17 -17.54
CA LEU A 140 -0.32 -4.42 -18.80
C LEU A 140 -1.58 -3.58 -19.00
N PHE A 141 -2.77 -4.11 -18.68
CA PHE A 141 -4.01 -3.35 -18.77
C PHE A 141 -4.03 -2.15 -17.81
N TRP A 142 -3.60 -2.35 -16.56
CA TRP A 142 -3.65 -1.30 -15.53
C TRP A 142 -2.52 -0.27 -15.64
N LYS A 143 -1.41 -0.57 -16.33
CA LYS A 143 -0.28 0.35 -16.50
C LYS A 143 -0.69 1.76 -16.97
N PRO A 144 -1.45 1.97 -18.06
CA PRO A 144 -1.89 3.32 -18.45
C PRO A 144 -2.77 4.00 -17.40
N VAL A 145 -3.52 3.24 -16.60
CA VAL A 145 -4.29 3.79 -15.47
C VAL A 145 -3.38 4.26 -14.35
N MET A 146 -2.30 3.51 -14.04
CA MET A 146 -1.31 3.92 -13.04
C MET A 146 -0.59 5.20 -13.47
N GLN A 147 -0.15 5.28 -14.74
CA GLN A 147 0.45 6.49 -15.30
C GLN A 147 -0.49 7.69 -15.16
N TYR A 148 -1.76 7.53 -15.58
CA TYR A 148 -2.77 8.58 -15.41
C TYR A 148 -2.93 8.98 -13.94
N ILE A 149 -3.04 8.02 -13.01
CA ILE A 149 -3.13 8.32 -11.58
C ILE A 149 -1.92 9.14 -11.14
N PHE A 150 -0.70 8.70 -11.45
CA PHE A 150 0.52 9.40 -11.04
C PHE A 150 0.59 10.82 -11.60
N GLU A 151 0.11 11.07 -12.83
CA GLU A 151 0.03 12.41 -13.41
C GLU A 151 -0.94 13.33 -12.65
N GLN A 152 -2.02 12.78 -12.07
CA GLN A 152 -3.01 13.57 -11.33
C GLN A 152 -2.59 13.91 -9.88
N LEU A 153 -1.56 13.27 -9.33
CA LEU A 153 -1.14 13.48 -7.94
C LEU A 153 -0.16 14.66 -7.84
N ASP A 154 -0.34 15.47 -6.78
CA ASP A 154 0.48 16.66 -6.52
C ASP A 154 1.75 16.30 -5.73
N ASP A 155 2.76 15.80 -6.44
CA ASP A 155 4.09 15.48 -5.92
C ASP A 155 4.14 14.70 -4.59
N PRO A 156 3.41 13.57 -4.42
CA PRO A 156 3.50 12.77 -3.20
C PRO A 156 4.85 12.04 -3.12
N ILE A 157 5.16 11.49 -1.94
CA ILE A 157 6.29 10.56 -1.78
C ILE A 157 5.87 9.18 -2.25
N TYR A 158 6.57 8.62 -3.23
CA TYR A 158 6.33 7.25 -3.70
C TYR A 158 7.26 6.26 -2.98
N VAL A 159 6.69 5.23 -2.38
CA VAL A 159 7.43 4.19 -1.66
C VAL A 159 7.44 2.93 -2.51
N LEU A 160 8.61 2.63 -3.09
CA LEU A 160 8.82 1.54 -4.03
C LEU A 160 9.65 0.44 -3.38
N MET A 161 8.99 -0.65 -3.00
CA MET A 161 9.62 -1.76 -2.27
C MET A 161 9.80 -2.99 -3.17
N GLY A 162 11.06 -3.30 -3.47
CA GLY A 162 11.44 -4.39 -4.38
C GLY A 162 11.39 -4.01 -5.87
N ASP A 163 11.99 -4.88 -6.70
CA ASP A 163 12.28 -4.61 -8.10
C ASP A 163 11.04 -4.29 -8.94
N PHE A 164 9.92 -4.99 -8.66
CA PHE A 164 8.66 -4.73 -9.36
C PHE A 164 8.19 -3.28 -9.16
N ALA A 165 8.08 -2.81 -7.91
CA ALA A 165 7.64 -1.46 -7.64
C ALA A 165 8.65 -0.42 -8.16
N GLN A 166 9.96 -0.72 -8.03
CA GLN A 166 11.02 0.16 -8.53
C GLN A 166 11.02 0.29 -10.07
N SER A 167 10.48 -0.68 -10.81
CA SER A 167 10.31 -0.55 -12.27
C SER A 167 9.40 0.62 -12.69
N TYR A 168 8.53 1.10 -11.80
CA TYR A 168 7.67 2.26 -12.01
C TYR A 168 8.38 3.60 -11.73
N GLU A 169 9.62 3.60 -11.25
CA GLU A 169 10.36 4.85 -10.95
C GLU A 169 10.44 5.78 -12.17
N SER A 170 10.64 5.21 -13.37
CA SER A 170 10.69 5.97 -14.63
C SER A 170 9.36 6.60 -15.04
N ASP A 171 8.22 6.05 -14.58
CA ASP A 171 6.89 6.62 -14.79
C ASP A 171 6.57 7.70 -13.73
N ILE A 172 7.24 7.68 -12.59
CA ILE A 172 6.97 8.54 -11.44
C ILE A 172 7.82 9.82 -11.45
N MET A 173 9.11 9.74 -11.79
CA MET A 173 10.09 10.85 -11.90
C MET A 173 9.96 11.97 -10.83
N ARG A 174 9.71 11.61 -9.57
CA ARG A 174 9.41 12.53 -8.45
C ARG A 174 10.10 12.10 -7.14
N ARG A 175 9.61 12.54 -5.98
CA ARG A 175 10.09 12.12 -4.65
C ARG A 175 9.88 10.61 -4.43
N VAL A 176 10.96 9.83 -4.44
CA VAL A 176 10.91 8.36 -4.28
C VAL A 176 11.73 7.86 -3.09
N VAL A 177 11.14 6.96 -2.31
CA VAL A 177 11.83 6.07 -1.35
C VAL A 177 11.92 4.68 -1.97
N LYS A 178 13.15 4.18 -2.17
CA LYS A 178 13.40 2.81 -2.65
C LYS A 178 13.97 1.96 -1.54
N THR A 179 13.43 0.76 -1.38
CA THR A 179 13.98 -0.25 -0.47
C THR A 179 13.71 -1.65 -1.00
N LYS A 180 14.28 -2.67 -0.36
CA LYS A 180 13.96 -4.07 -0.65
C LYS A 180 12.50 -4.35 -0.33
N HIS A 181 11.93 -5.37 -0.96
CA HIS A 181 10.59 -5.82 -0.61
C HIS A 181 10.56 -6.28 0.87
N PRO A 182 9.51 -6.00 1.67
CA PRO A 182 9.50 -6.31 3.11
C PRO A 182 9.56 -7.80 3.46
N ALA A 183 9.35 -8.68 2.47
CA ALA A 183 9.54 -10.11 2.61
C ALA A 183 11.01 -10.56 2.46
N ALA A 184 11.91 -9.70 1.97
CA ALA A 184 13.32 -10.05 1.82
C ALA A 184 13.94 -10.36 3.19
N THR A 185 14.82 -11.36 3.22
CA THR A 185 15.44 -11.87 4.46
C THR A 185 16.25 -10.81 5.20
N ASP A 186 16.85 -9.88 4.47
CA ASP A 186 17.68 -8.80 4.99
C ASP A 186 17.00 -7.43 4.98
N PHE A 187 15.68 -7.36 4.76
CA PHE A 187 14.92 -6.10 4.75
C PHE A 187 15.16 -5.26 6.00
N LEU A 188 15.17 -5.89 7.17
CA LEU A 188 15.37 -5.21 8.47
C LEU A 188 16.79 -4.70 8.70
N MET A 189 17.76 -5.15 7.89
CA MET A 189 19.15 -4.69 7.94
C MET A 189 19.39 -3.48 7.03
N GLY A 190 18.46 -3.21 6.12
CA GLY A 190 18.51 -2.05 5.24
C GLY A 190 18.03 -0.77 5.90
N ASP A 191 18.01 0.31 5.12
CA ASP A 191 17.49 1.58 5.59
C ASP A 191 16.02 1.49 6.01
N ASN A 192 15.71 2.12 7.14
CA ASN A 192 14.37 2.14 7.68
C ASN A 192 13.44 2.98 6.79
N VAL A 193 12.47 2.31 6.14
CA VAL A 193 11.55 2.93 5.18
C VAL A 193 10.82 4.17 5.73
N PHE A 194 10.35 4.16 6.98
CA PHE A 194 9.65 5.32 7.57
C PHE A 194 10.60 6.46 7.91
N SER A 195 11.85 6.15 8.23
CA SER A 195 12.89 7.17 8.42
C SER A 195 13.27 7.81 7.08
N MET A 196 13.30 7.04 5.99
CA MET A 196 13.51 7.56 4.64
C MET A 196 12.34 8.46 4.19
N ILE A 197 11.10 8.05 4.47
CA ILE A 197 9.90 8.87 4.21
C ILE A 197 10.01 10.22 4.92
N ARG A 198 10.30 10.24 6.22
CA ARG A 198 10.43 11.48 7.00
C ARG A 198 11.46 12.45 6.44
N LYS A 199 12.55 11.96 5.85
CA LYS A 199 13.58 12.81 5.22
C LYS A 199 13.06 13.55 3.98
N LEU A 200 12.02 13.04 3.33
CA LEU A 200 11.43 13.62 2.13
C LEU A 200 10.15 14.42 2.40
N GLU A 201 9.57 14.35 3.60
CA GLU A 201 8.37 15.11 3.97
C GLU A 201 8.63 16.62 3.90
N LYS A 202 7.70 17.39 3.31
CA LYS A 202 7.73 18.86 3.34
C LYS A 202 7.09 19.37 4.64
N PRO A 203 7.37 20.62 5.06
CA PRO A 203 6.67 21.23 6.20
C PRO A 203 5.15 21.13 6.06
N GLY A 204 4.46 20.61 7.09
CA GLY A 204 3.00 20.41 7.08
C GLY A 204 2.53 19.09 6.44
N GLU A 205 3.42 18.31 5.82
CA GLU A 205 3.09 17.01 5.21
C GLU A 205 3.34 15.81 6.13
N SER A 206 3.87 16.01 7.34
CA SER A 206 4.26 14.88 8.18
C SER A 206 3.12 13.91 8.50
N VAL A 207 3.37 12.62 8.29
CA VAL A 207 2.40 11.55 8.54
C VAL A 207 2.77 10.81 9.81
N ASN A 208 1.86 10.83 10.81
CA ASN A 208 2.02 10.00 11.99
C ASN A 208 1.38 8.62 11.79
N PHE A 209 2.22 7.65 11.45
CA PHE A 209 1.80 6.28 11.21
C PHE A 209 1.32 5.52 12.47
N ILE A 210 1.58 6.01 13.69
CA ILE A 210 1.20 5.35 14.94
C ILE A 210 0.01 6.04 15.61
N LYS A 211 0.15 7.35 15.90
CA LYS A 211 -0.91 8.15 16.51
C LYS A 211 -1.76 8.76 15.41
N GLN A 212 -2.70 7.96 14.92
CA GLN A 212 -3.76 8.44 14.05
C GLN A 212 -4.71 9.26 14.93
N ARG A 213 -4.65 10.60 14.83
CA ARG A 213 -5.61 11.45 15.55
C ARG A 213 -7.01 11.08 15.03
N ILE A 214 -7.85 10.61 15.93
CA ILE A 214 -9.29 10.70 15.77
C ILE A 214 -9.60 12.05 16.41
N GLU A 215 -9.71 13.09 15.59
CA GLU A 215 -10.40 14.32 16.01
C GLU A 215 -11.91 14.07 15.96
#